data_AF-A0A355B8E2-F1
#
_entry.id   AF-A0A355B8E2-F1
#
_cell.length_a   1.000
_cell.length_b   1.000
_cell.length_c   1.000
_cell.angle_alpha   90.00
_cell.angle_beta   90.00
_cell.angle_gamma   90.00
#
_symmetry.space_group_name_H-M   'P 1'
#
loop_
_entity.id
_entity.type
_entity.pdbx_description
1 polymer ?
#
loop_
_entity_poly.entity_id
_entity_poly.type
_entity_poly.pdbx_seq_one_letter_code
_entity_poly.pdbx_strand_id
1 'polypeptide(L)'
;PASVVVTADATQTEIIKAQLGSFAYSSTLPSAQENATTTIENEVVSLKIANKGGYIVEATIKGMEQFERNSKKDVQIIKNNNAQLNIVLNTKDHRVLNTKDLFFEPKITTEGQNKVLTLQLKASENQFLEYRYVLKPNDYMLDFGIKTQGLTNVIDTSKALDLEWQLKAFRNEKSISYENRYTEMVFEY
;
A
#
# COMPACT_ATOMS: atom_id res chain seq x y z
N PRO A 1 -34.54 27.51 22.71
CA PRO A 1 -33.23 26.83 22.85
C PRO A 1 -33.11 25.68 21.84
N ALA A 2 -32.36 25.90 20.76
CA ALA A 2 -32.10 24.85 19.78
C ALA A 2 -31.07 23.86 20.35
N SER A 3 -31.50 22.64 20.62
CA SER A 3 -30.63 21.55 21.05
C SER A 3 -29.70 21.20 19.89
N VAL A 4 -28.40 21.48 20.07
CA VAL A 4 -27.36 21.05 19.13
C VAL A 4 -27.26 19.53 19.24
N VAL A 5 -27.86 18.83 18.28
CA VAL A 5 -27.62 17.40 18.09
C VAL A 5 -26.21 17.28 17.52
N VAL A 6 -25.22 17.16 18.39
CA VAL A 6 -23.88 16.72 17.99
C VAL A 6 -24.04 15.24 17.65
N THR A 7 -24.22 14.93 16.37
CA THR A 7 -24.29 13.56 15.87
C THR A 7 -22.95 12.87 16.14
N ALA A 8 -22.97 11.55 16.36
CA ALA A 8 -21.77 10.75 16.64
C ALA A 8 -20.65 10.92 15.58
N ASP A 9 -21.01 11.27 14.34
CA ASP A 9 -20.07 11.60 13.26
C ASP A 9 -19.23 12.86 13.53
N ALA A 10 -19.79 13.89 14.16
CA ALA A 10 -19.08 15.14 14.44
C ALA A 10 -18.03 14.95 15.55
N THR A 11 -18.34 14.17 16.59
CA THR A 11 -17.37 13.80 17.63
C THR A 11 -16.29 12.88 17.11
N GLN A 12 -16.63 11.93 16.24
CA GLN A 12 -15.65 11.00 15.66
C GLN A 12 -14.66 11.71 14.72
N THR A 13 -15.14 12.68 13.94
CA THR A 13 -14.29 13.50 13.06
C THR A 13 -13.27 14.33 13.85
N GLU A 14 -13.69 14.95 14.96
CA GLU A 14 -12.78 15.73 15.82
C GLU A 14 -11.75 14.84 16.54
N ILE A 15 -12.13 13.62 16.94
CA ILE A 15 -11.18 12.64 17.52
C ILE A 15 -10.12 12.23 16.49
N ILE A 16 -10.55 11.90 15.26
CA ILE A 16 -9.64 11.51 14.17
C ILE A 16 -8.70 12.67 13.84
N LYS A 17 -9.20 13.90 13.80
CA LYS A 17 -8.39 15.10 13.58
C LYS A 17 -7.38 15.33 14.70
N ALA A 18 -7.77 15.14 15.96
CA ALA A 18 -6.85 15.23 17.09
C ALA A 18 -5.73 14.18 17.01
N GLN A 19 -6.04 12.96 16.56
CA GLN A 19 -5.07 11.87 16.44
C GLN A 19 -4.15 12.02 15.21
N LEU A 20 -4.70 12.29 14.04
CA LEU A 20 -4.00 12.22 12.75
C LEU A 20 -3.57 13.58 12.19
N GLY A 21 -4.00 14.68 12.81
CA GLY A 21 -3.70 16.03 12.33
C GLY A 21 -4.23 16.23 10.90
N SER A 22 -3.40 16.79 10.01
CA SER A 22 -3.77 17.02 8.61
C SER A 22 -4.14 15.73 7.86
N PHE A 23 -3.54 14.58 8.20
CA PHE A 23 -3.85 13.31 7.55
C PHE A 23 -5.23 12.74 7.90
N ALA A 24 -5.95 13.34 8.86
CA ALA A 24 -7.36 13.04 9.08
C ALA A 24 -8.21 13.23 7.82
N TYR A 25 -7.80 14.10 6.91
CA TYR A 25 -8.46 14.29 5.61
C TYR A 25 -8.61 12.96 4.85
N SER A 26 -7.58 12.11 4.83
CA SER A 26 -7.66 10.80 4.16
C SER A 26 -8.73 9.90 4.73
N SER A 27 -8.97 9.96 6.04
CA SER A 27 -10.01 9.16 6.72
C SER A 27 -11.43 9.62 6.40
N THR A 28 -11.60 10.80 5.79
CA THR A 28 -12.92 11.31 5.37
C THR A 28 -13.28 10.93 3.92
N LEU A 29 -12.34 10.35 3.17
CA LEU A 29 -12.56 9.99 1.77
C LEU A 29 -13.41 8.71 1.67
N PRO A 30 -14.21 8.54 0.60
CA PRO A 30 -15.01 7.33 0.41
C PRO A 30 -14.19 6.03 0.39
N SER A 31 -12.91 6.11 0.04
CA SER A 31 -11.97 4.98 0.02
C SER A 31 -11.50 4.54 1.40
N ALA A 32 -11.76 5.33 2.46
CA ALA A 32 -11.36 5.06 3.84
C ALA A 32 -12.28 4.05 4.53
N GLN A 33 -12.28 2.82 4.00
CA GLN A 33 -13.05 1.71 4.52
C GLN A 33 -12.10 0.62 5.02
N GLU A 34 -12.36 0.09 6.22
CA GLU A 34 -11.60 -1.04 6.75
C GLU A 34 -11.71 -2.24 5.80
N ASN A 35 -10.59 -2.93 5.58
CA ASN A 35 -10.45 -4.06 4.67
C ASN A 35 -10.76 -3.75 3.18
N ALA A 36 -10.95 -2.49 2.80
CA ALA A 36 -11.07 -2.14 1.39
C ALA A 36 -9.75 -2.40 0.65
N THR A 37 -9.87 -2.95 -0.54
CA THR A 37 -8.72 -3.31 -1.38
C THR A 37 -8.95 -2.86 -2.81
N THR A 38 -7.85 -2.59 -3.50
CA THR A 38 -7.82 -2.26 -4.92
C THR A 38 -6.97 -3.30 -5.65
N THR A 39 -7.52 -3.87 -6.71
CA THR A 39 -6.82 -4.88 -7.52
C THR A 39 -6.28 -4.24 -8.79
N ILE A 40 -5.01 -4.54 -9.10
CA ILE A 40 -4.38 -4.24 -10.39
C ILE A 40 -3.75 -5.52 -10.93
N GLU A 41 -3.86 -5.73 -12.24
CA GLU A 41 -3.36 -6.95 -12.87
C GLU A 41 -2.97 -6.75 -14.33
N ASN A 42 -2.00 -7.55 -14.79
CA ASN A 42 -1.68 -7.76 -16.20
C ASN A 42 -1.96 -9.23 -16.57
N GLU A 43 -1.40 -9.70 -17.67
CA GLU A 43 -1.59 -11.06 -18.20
C GLU A 43 -0.99 -12.14 -17.30
N VAL A 44 0.07 -11.81 -16.54
CA VAL A 44 0.90 -12.78 -15.82
C VAL A 44 0.93 -12.58 -14.30
N VAL A 45 0.47 -11.43 -13.79
CA VAL A 45 0.46 -11.06 -12.37
C VAL A 45 -0.88 -10.43 -11.99
N SER A 46 -1.39 -10.78 -10.81
CA SER A 46 -2.51 -10.11 -10.13
C SER A 46 -2.08 -9.67 -8.74
N LEU A 47 -2.27 -8.39 -8.43
CA LEU A 47 -1.96 -7.79 -7.14
C LEU A 47 -3.23 -7.22 -6.52
N LYS A 48 -3.42 -7.50 -5.25
CA LYS A 48 -4.45 -6.88 -4.41
C LYS A 48 -3.77 -6.04 -3.35
N ILE A 49 -4.11 -4.76 -3.31
CA ILE A 49 -3.45 -3.78 -2.45
C ILE A 49 -4.48 -3.27 -1.44
N ALA A 50 -4.11 -3.22 -0.16
CA ALA A 50 -4.98 -2.65 0.87
C ALA A 50 -5.02 -1.13 0.76
N ASN A 51 -6.22 -0.54 0.80
CA ASN A 51 -6.37 0.90 0.86
C ASN A 51 -5.86 1.45 2.20
N LYS A 52 -5.99 0.67 3.29
CA LYS A 52 -5.30 0.96 4.56
C LYS A 52 -3.88 0.44 4.50
N GLY A 53 -2.91 1.30 4.74
CA GLY A 53 -1.49 0.95 4.67
C GLY A 53 -0.87 0.98 3.28
N GLY A 54 -1.67 0.88 2.21
CA GLY A 54 -1.17 0.99 0.84
C GLY A 54 -0.23 -0.15 0.42
N TYR A 55 -0.27 -1.30 1.11
CA TYR A 55 0.64 -2.43 0.89
C TYR A 55 -0.06 -3.60 0.20
N ILE A 56 0.73 -4.43 -0.48
CA ILE A 56 0.23 -5.61 -1.19
C ILE A 56 -0.20 -6.66 -0.16
N VAL A 57 -1.47 -7.06 -0.20
CA VAL A 57 -2.04 -8.10 0.66
C VAL A 57 -2.15 -9.45 -0.04
N GLU A 58 -2.24 -9.45 -1.37
CA GLU A 58 -2.18 -10.67 -2.18
C GLU A 58 -1.38 -10.41 -3.46
N ALA A 59 -0.48 -11.32 -3.80
CA ALA A 59 0.27 -11.32 -5.05
C ALA A 59 0.27 -12.72 -5.67
N THR A 60 -0.35 -12.83 -6.84
CA THR A 60 -0.55 -14.08 -7.56
C THR A 60 0.14 -14.03 -8.91
N ILE A 61 0.95 -15.04 -9.21
CA ILE A 61 1.55 -15.28 -10.52
C ILE A 61 0.64 -16.21 -11.30
N LYS A 62 0.09 -15.72 -12.41
CA LYS A 62 -0.90 -16.41 -13.23
C LYS A 62 -0.24 -17.45 -14.12
N GLY A 63 -0.89 -18.60 -14.29
CA GLY A 63 -0.46 -19.62 -15.25
C GLY A 63 0.76 -20.43 -14.82
N MET A 64 1.16 -20.31 -13.55
CA MET A 64 2.20 -21.14 -12.93
C MET A 64 1.57 -22.04 -11.87
N GLU A 65 1.97 -23.30 -11.82
CA GLU A 65 1.39 -24.26 -10.87
C GLU A 65 2.28 -24.47 -9.64
N GLN A 66 1.70 -24.33 -8.45
CA GLN A 66 2.40 -24.54 -7.20
C GLN A 66 2.53 -26.05 -6.88
N PHE A 67 3.74 -26.51 -6.56
CA PHE A 67 4.14 -27.87 -6.10
C PHE A 67 3.87 -29.07 -7.02
N GLU A 68 2.75 -29.09 -7.74
CA GLU A 68 2.26 -30.23 -8.51
C GLU A 68 1.84 -29.79 -9.91
N ARG A 69 2.38 -30.49 -10.91
CA ARG A 69 1.99 -30.34 -12.32
C ARG A 69 0.54 -30.80 -12.51
N ASN A 70 -0.25 -30.01 -13.23
CA ASN A 70 -1.70 -30.11 -13.45
C ASN A 70 -2.59 -29.80 -12.23
N SER A 71 -2.05 -29.18 -11.18
CA SER A 71 -2.85 -28.79 -10.01
C SER A 71 -3.77 -27.59 -10.26
N LYS A 72 -3.50 -26.80 -11.32
CA LYS A 72 -4.21 -25.55 -11.63
C LYS A 72 -4.24 -24.53 -10.48
N LYS A 73 -3.30 -24.62 -9.54
CA LYS A 73 -3.15 -23.68 -8.43
C LYS A 73 -2.09 -22.64 -8.78
N ASP A 74 -2.52 -21.41 -9.03
CA ASP A 74 -1.62 -20.29 -9.27
C ASP A 74 -0.63 -20.10 -8.10
N VAL A 75 0.60 -19.66 -8.40
CA VAL A 75 1.62 -19.40 -7.38
C VAL A 75 1.27 -18.11 -6.65
N GLN A 76 1.07 -18.20 -5.34
CA GLN A 76 0.78 -17.04 -4.48
C GLN A 76 1.98 -16.71 -3.60
N ILE A 77 2.65 -15.60 -3.92
CA ILE A 77 3.86 -15.13 -3.21
C ILE A 77 3.48 -14.39 -1.93
N ILE A 78 2.49 -13.50 -2.04
CA ILE A 78 1.96 -12.74 -0.90
C ILE A 78 0.54 -13.23 -0.63
N LYS A 79 0.29 -13.63 0.61
CA LYS A 79 -1.02 -14.06 1.12
C LYS A 79 -1.00 -14.18 2.64
N ASN A 80 -2.17 -14.25 3.26
CA ASN A 80 -2.33 -14.53 4.70
C ASN A 80 -1.51 -13.57 5.59
N ASN A 81 -1.49 -12.28 5.22
CA ASN A 81 -0.79 -11.23 5.96
C ASN A 81 0.70 -11.52 6.18
N ASN A 82 1.37 -12.10 5.18
CA ASN A 82 2.80 -12.39 5.23
C ASN A 82 3.67 -11.24 4.76
N ALA A 83 3.09 -10.11 4.37
CA ALA A 83 3.81 -8.92 3.93
C ALA A 83 3.27 -7.67 4.62
N GLN A 84 4.15 -6.72 4.90
CA GLN A 84 3.81 -5.43 5.47
C GLN A 84 4.74 -4.35 4.93
N LEU A 85 4.20 -3.16 4.70
CA LEU A 85 4.96 -1.95 4.39
C LEU A 85 4.55 -0.85 5.36
N ASN A 86 5.53 -0.20 5.97
CA ASN A 86 5.31 0.92 6.86
C ASN A 86 6.32 2.03 6.59
N ILE A 87 5.85 3.26 6.64
CA ILE A 87 6.68 4.45 6.69
C ILE A 87 6.29 5.22 7.95
N VAL A 88 7.29 5.61 8.74
CA VAL A 88 7.07 6.46 9.91
C VAL A 88 7.11 7.93 9.48
N LEU A 89 5.96 8.59 9.59
CA LEU A 89 5.80 10.01 9.28
C LEU A 89 5.89 10.83 10.56
N ASN A 90 6.93 11.65 10.66
CA ASN A 90 7.04 12.68 11.68
C ASN A 90 6.39 13.95 11.15
N THR A 91 5.40 14.51 11.84
CA THR A 91 4.72 15.74 11.41
C THR A 91 5.28 16.97 12.11
N LYS A 92 5.08 18.16 11.52
CA LYS A 92 5.53 19.43 12.11
C LYS A 92 4.83 19.80 13.42
N ASP A 93 3.65 19.23 13.66
CA ASP A 93 2.91 19.36 14.91
C ASP A 93 3.26 18.25 15.93
N HIS A 94 4.42 17.60 15.76
CA HIS A 94 5.03 16.63 16.67
C HIS A 94 4.28 15.30 16.83
N ARG A 95 3.51 14.89 15.81
CA ARG A 95 2.91 13.55 15.77
C ARG A 95 3.83 12.56 15.07
N VAL A 96 3.73 11.30 15.49
CA VAL A 96 4.36 10.15 14.83
C VAL A 96 3.24 9.28 14.29
N LEU A 97 3.13 9.21 12.97
CA LEU A 97 2.10 8.46 12.28
C LEU A 97 2.74 7.31 11.50
N ASN A 98 2.05 6.17 11.45
CA ASN A 98 2.50 5.00 10.72
C ASN A 98 1.63 4.81 9.49
N THR A 99 2.20 4.81 8.28
CA THR A 99 1.39 4.68 7.06
C THR A 99 0.56 3.41 7.04
N LYS A 100 1.04 2.31 7.64
CA LYS A 100 0.29 1.04 7.75
C LYS A 100 -1.09 1.19 8.40
N ASP A 101 -1.27 2.24 9.21
CA ASP A 101 -2.50 2.50 9.96
C ASP A 101 -3.38 3.57 9.27
N LEU A 102 -2.92 4.16 8.17
CA LEU A 102 -3.59 5.27 7.47
C LEU A 102 -4.25 4.81 6.17
N PHE A 103 -5.30 5.52 5.77
CA PHE A 103 -6.02 5.25 4.53
C PHE A 103 -5.41 6.00 3.35
N PHE A 104 -5.32 5.30 2.22
CA PHE A 104 -4.89 5.83 0.94
C PHE A 104 -6.08 5.84 -0.02
N GLU A 105 -6.15 6.86 -0.87
CA GLU A 105 -7.09 6.94 -1.97
C GLU A 105 -6.50 6.27 -3.22
N PRO A 106 -7.08 5.17 -3.71
CA PRO A 106 -6.60 4.49 -4.90
C PRO A 106 -7.10 5.19 -6.17
N LYS A 107 -6.25 5.19 -7.19
CA LYS A 107 -6.62 5.57 -8.56
C LYS A 107 -5.84 4.72 -9.55
N ILE A 108 -6.57 4.05 -10.45
CA ILE A 108 -5.98 3.29 -11.55
C ILE A 108 -5.99 4.16 -12.80
N THR A 109 -4.85 4.19 -13.49
CA THR A 109 -4.66 4.87 -14.76
C THR A 109 -3.87 4.00 -15.72
N THR A 110 -3.87 4.39 -16.99
CA THR A 110 -3.04 3.76 -18.01
C THR A 110 -2.05 4.79 -18.53
N GLU A 111 -0.76 4.47 -18.50
CA GLU A 111 0.32 5.30 -19.03
C GLU A 111 1.00 4.56 -20.18
N GLY A 112 0.69 4.96 -21.41
CA GLY A 112 1.10 4.19 -22.60
C GLY A 112 0.45 2.80 -22.59
N GLN A 113 1.26 1.75 -22.41
CA GLN A 113 0.80 0.36 -22.28
C GLN A 113 0.78 -0.14 -20.83
N ASN A 114 1.27 0.67 -19.89
CA ASN A 114 1.42 0.24 -18.50
C ASN A 114 0.14 0.54 -17.73
N LYS A 115 -0.28 -0.39 -16.86
CA LYS A 115 -1.29 -0.11 -15.85
C LYS A 115 -0.60 0.46 -14.62
N VAL A 116 -1.13 1.57 -14.11
CA VAL A 116 -0.55 2.30 -12.98
C VAL A 116 -1.61 2.44 -11.90
N LEU A 117 -1.31 1.93 -10.70
CA LEU A 117 -2.09 2.20 -9.49
C LEU A 117 -1.33 3.22 -8.65
N THR A 118 -1.95 4.39 -8.46
CA THR A 118 -1.52 5.37 -7.47
C THR A 118 -2.39 5.26 -6.23
N LEU A 119 -1.76 5.28 -5.06
CA LEU A 119 -2.41 5.30 -3.75
C LEU A 119 -1.95 6.56 -3.04
N GLN A 120 -2.86 7.49 -2.79
CA GLN A 120 -2.55 8.79 -2.20
C GLN A 120 -3.01 8.88 -0.75
N LEU A 121 -2.06 9.01 0.17
CA LEU A 121 -2.30 9.43 1.55
C LEU A 121 -2.34 10.96 1.58
N LYS A 122 -3.56 11.50 1.59
CA LYS A 122 -3.86 12.93 1.50
C LYS A 122 -3.92 13.63 2.87
N ALA A 123 -3.16 14.71 3.00
CA ALA A 123 -3.29 15.71 4.07
C ALA A 123 -4.27 16.83 3.69
N SER A 124 -4.49 17.05 2.39
CA SER A 124 -5.52 17.89 1.80
C SER A 124 -5.71 17.48 0.33
N GLU A 125 -6.58 18.16 -0.42
CA GLU A 125 -6.82 17.88 -1.85
C GLU A 125 -5.53 17.83 -2.69
N ASN A 126 -4.56 18.71 -2.39
CA ASN A 126 -3.34 18.89 -3.19
C ASN A 126 -2.04 18.54 -2.46
N GLN A 127 -2.14 18.01 -1.24
CA GLN A 127 -0.98 17.64 -0.42
C GLN A 127 -1.06 16.16 -0.03
N PHE A 128 -0.11 15.37 -0.50
CA PHE A 128 -0.17 13.92 -0.33
C PHE A 128 1.18 13.22 -0.44
N LEU A 129 1.23 12.03 0.13
CA LEU A 129 2.24 11.02 -0.13
C LEU A 129 1.60 9.96 -1.03
N GLU A 130 2.26 9.62 -2.12
CA GLU A 130 1.76 8.70 -3.14
C GLU A 130 2.64 7.47 -3.23
N TYR A 131 2.02 6.30 -3.11
CA TYR A 131 2.59 5.04 -3.57
C TYR A 131 2.17 4.81 -5.01
N ARG A 132 3.13 4.47 -5.86
CA ARG A 132 2.91 4.25 -7.28
C ARG A 132 3.39 2.86 -7.67
N TYR A 133 2.45 2.03 -8.09
CA TYR A 133 2.65 0.66 -8.56
C TYR A 133 2.46 0.62 -10.07
N VAL A 134 3.46 0.17 -10.83
CA VAL A 134 3.41 0.08 -12.29
C VAL A 134 3.55 -1.36 -12.73
N LEU A 135 2.56 -1.83 -13.49
CA LEU A 135 2.62 -3.11 -14.19
C LEU A 135 2.78 -2.86 -15.70
N LYS A 136 3.87 -3.40 -16.24
CA LYS A 136 4.11 -3.48 -17.69
C LYS A 136 3.34 -4.69 -18.26
N PRO A 137 2.91 -4.65 -19.52
CA PRO A 137 2.22 -5.78 -20.14
C PRO A 137 3.15 -7.00 -20.22
N ASN A 138 2.62 -8.19 -19.92
CA ASN A 138 3.35 -9.47 -19.92
C ASN A 138 4.66 -9.52 -19.10
N ASP A 139 4.81 -8.64 -18.11
CA ASP A 139 5.99 -8.57 -17.25
C ASP A 139 5.66 -9.03 -15.83
N TYR A 140 6.56 -9.78 -15.21
CA TYR A 140 6.44 -10.21 -13.81
C TYR A 140 6.96 -9.14 -12.84
N MET A 141 7.74 -8.18 -13.33
CA MET A 141 8.33 -7.12 -12.52
C MET A 141 7.32 -6.01 -12.23
N LEU A 142 7.38 -5.53 -10.98
CA LEU A 142 6.58 -4.41 -10.49
C LEU A 142 7.49 -3.23 -10.22
N ASP A 143 7.29 -2.10 -10.91
CA ASP A 143 7.97 -0.87 -10.52
C ASP A 143 7.19 -0.24 -9.36
N PHE A 144 7.88 0.01 -8.25
CA PHE A 144 7.34 0.70 -7.08
C PHE A 144 8.07 2.02 -6.87
N GLY A 145 7.32 3.09 -6.61
CA GLY A 145 7.86 4.40 -6.30
C GLY A 145 7.06 5.13 -5.24
N ILE A 146 7.74 6.00 -4.50
CA ILE A 146 7.12 6.88 -3.52
C ILE A 146 7.33 8.32 -3.98
N LYS A 147 6.26 9.11 -4.01
CA LYS A 147 6.28 10.52 -4.37
C LYS A 147 5.58 11.34 -3.30
N THR A 148 6.08 12.52 -3.01
CA THR A 148 5.39 13.49 -2.14
C THR A 148 5.06 14.75 -2.91
N GLN A 149 3.90 15.34 -2.63
CA GLN A 149 3.49 16.63 -3.18
C GLN A 149 3.00 17.53 -2.06
N GLY A 150 3.56 18.74 -1.95
CA GLY A 150 3.07 19.78 -1.05
C GLY A 150 3.18 19.51 0.46
N LEU A 151 3.90 18.47 0.89
CA LEU A 151 3.99 18.05 2.30
C LEU A 151 5.03 18.79 3.15
N THR A 152 5.79 19.74 2.60
CA THR A 152 6.84 20.48 3.32
C THR A 152 6.34 21.19 4.59
N ASN A 153 5.05 21.55 4.64
CA ASN A 153 4.43 22.19 5.80
C ASN A 153 3.67 21.22 6.72
N VAL A 154 3.59 19.94 6.35
CA VAL A 154 2.85 18.90 7.09
C VAL A 154 3.83 17.94 7.77
N ILE A 155 4.83 17.47 7.03
CA ILE A 155 5.85 16.53 7.49
C ILE A 155 7.13 17.28 7.91
N ASP A 156 7.73 16.83 9.00
CA ASP A 156 9.07 17.20 9.41
C ASP A 156 10.10 16.49 8.51
N THR A 157 10.62 17.25 7.54
CA THR A 157 11.63 16.77 6.57
C THR A 157 13.06 16.87 7.10
N SER A 158 13.26 17.37 8.33
CA SER A 158 14.59 17.40 8.96
C SER A 158 15.07 16.03 9.41
N LYS A 159 14.13 15.09 9.57
CA LYS A 159 14.42 13.71 9.95
C LYS A 159 14.40 12.81 8.73
N ALA A 160 15.28 11.83 8.71
CA ALA A 160 15.23 10.76 7.72
C ALA A 160 13.89 10.02 7.82
N LEU A 161 13.38 9.61 6.67
CA LEU A 161 12.17 8.82 6.56
C LEU A 161 12.52 7.35 6.80
N ASP A 162 11.86 6.73 7.78
CA ASP A 162 12.08 5.31 8.10
C ASP A 162 11.08 4.45 7.33
N LEU A 163 11.59 3.59 6.45
CA LEU A 163 10.81 2.65 5.65
C LEU A 163 11.11 1.23 6.13
N GLU A 164 10.05 0.55 6.56
CA GLU A 164 10.09 -0.83 6.99
C GLU A 164 9.26 -1.68 6.04
N TRP A 165 9.92 -2.60 5.35
CA TRP A 165 9.28 -3.62 4.53
C TRP A 165 9.56 -5.01 5.12
N GLN A 166 8.50 -5.75 5.40
CA GLN A 166 8.58 -7.11 5.94
C GLN A 166 7.92 -8.08 4.96
N LEU A 167 8.58 -9.22 4.73
CA LEU A 167 8.03 -10.33 3.97
C LEU A 167 8.43 -11.65 4.64
N LYS A 168 7.43 -12.41 5.07
CA LYS A 168 7.58 -13.81 5.47
C LYS A 168 7.32 -14.69 4.25
N ALA A 169 8.39 -14.99 3.50
CA ALA A 169 8.31 -15.84 2.33
C ALA A 169 7.88 -17.27 2.71
N PHE A 170 7.10 -17.90 1.82
CA PHE A 170 6.72 -19.31 1.94
C PHE A 170 7.37 -20.09 0.81
N ARG A 171 7.56 -21.39 1.04
CA ARG A 171 8.03 -22.32 0.02
C ARG A 171 7.04 -22.33 -1.14
N ASN A 172 7.50 -22.15 -2.37
CA ASN A 172 6.68 -22.27 -3.58
C ASN A 172 7.11 -23.44 -4.47
N GLU A 173 8.30 -24.00 -4.27
CA GLU A 173 8.78 -25.15 -5.02
C GLU A 173 8.75 -26.45 -4.20
N LYS A 174 8.80 -27.59 -4.89
CA LYS A 174 8.90 -28.90 -4.24
C LYS A 174 10.26 -29.11 -3.56
N SER A 175 11.33 -28.56 -4.14
CA SER A 175 12.70 -28.73 -3.65
C SER A 175 13.21 -27.49 -2.94
N ILE A 176 13.41 -27.60 -1.63
CA ILE A 176 13.96 -26.51 -0.81
C ILE A 176 15.38 -26.13 -1.25
N SER A 177 16.21 -27.12 -1.63
CA SER A 177 17.60 -26.86 -2.06
C SER A 177 17.66 -26.11 -3.38
N TYR A 178 16.65 -26.26 -4.24
CA TYR A 178 16.57 -25.58 -5.52
C TYR A 178 16.06 -24.15 -5.30
N GLU A 179 14.96 -23.99 -4.57
CA GLU A 179 14.40 -22.68 -4.22
C GLU A 179 15.42 -21.78 -3.51
N ASN A 180 16.15 -22.31 -2.51
CA ASN A 180 17.18 -21.55 -1.80
C ASN A 180 18.38 -21.18 -2.69
N ARG A 181 18.66 -21.93 -3.76
CA ARG A 181 19.77 -21.65 -4.67
C ARG A 181 19.45 -20.54 -5.67
N TYR A 182 18.19 -20.41 -6.06
CA TYR A 182 17.73 -19.45 -7.08
C TYR A 182 16.98 -18.26 -6.50
N THR A 183 16.77 -18.20 -5.18
CA THR A 183 16.25 -17.02 -4.49
C THR A 183 17.42 -16.13 -4.07
N GLU A 184 17.46 -14.91 -4.61
CA GLU A 184 18.49 -13.92 -4.30
C GLU A 184 17.85 -12.55 -4.01
N MET A 185 18.45 -11.80 -3.08
CA MET A 185 18.13 -10.40 -2.82
C MET A 185 19.35 -9.58 -3.23
N VAL A 186 19.22 -8.85 -4.34
CA VAL A 186 20.28 -8.02 -4.91
C VAL A 186 19.96 -6.54 -4.63
N PHE A 187 20.96 -5.79 -4.19
CA PHE A 187 20.88 -4.34 -4.01
C PHE A 187 21.90 -3.68 -4.94
N GLU A 188 21.44 -2.77 -5.80
CA GLU A 188 22.30 -1.90 -6.61
C GLU A 188 22.16 -0.45 -6.10
N TYR A 189 23.27 0.29 -6.08
CA TYR A 189 23.38 1.64 -5.51
C TYR A 189 23.69 2.68 -6.59
#